data_AF-A0A1F5YKR1-F1
#
_entry.id   AF-A0A1F5YKR1-F1
#
_cell.length_a   1.000
_cell.length_b   1.000
_cell.length_c   1.000
_cell.angle_alpha   90.00
_cell.angle_beta   90.00
_cell.angle_gamma   90.00
#
_symmetry.space_group_name_H-M   'P 1'
#
loop_
_entity.id
_entity.type
_entity.pdbx_description
1 polymer ?
#
loop_
_entity_poly.entity_id
_entity_poly.type
_entity_poly.pdbx_seq_one_letter_code
_entity_poly.pdbx_strand_id
1 'polypeptide(L)'
;APFQKELAIGALAPNGVNYIDHQLVSRLNINEDYLYSEIKRKTAEIKEQEKKFGIPLFNQRVINRIILIDDGIATGATVLAAIKYLKSQIPSALEGGSKELIKIILVTPVIATDVHKLIQSEVDSIIALEISNDFVAVGQFYREFDQASDETVINILKKNKKQ
;
A
#
# COMPACT_ATOMS: atom_id res chain seq x y z
N ALA A 1 -9.73 -13.08 2.26
CA ALA A 1 -9.61 -14.54 2.45
C ALA A 1 -10.77 -15.23 1.72
N PRO A 2 -10.73 -16.55 1.47
CA PRO A 2 -11.92 -17.29 1.06
C PRO A 2 -13.10 -16.95 1.99
N PHE A 3 -14.28 -16.67 1.43
CA PHE A 3 -15.53 -16.39 2.16
C PHE A 3 -15.56 -15.13 3.07
N GLN A 4 -14.43 -14.42 3.26
CA GLN A 4 -14.36 -13.17 4.02
C GLN A 4 -13.49 -12.14 3.28
N LYS A 5 -14.14 -11.24 2.55
CA LYS A 5 -13.47 -10.23 1.72
C LYS A 5 -12.69 -9.21 2.54
N GLU A 6 -13.21 -8.83 3.71
CA GLU A 6 -12.58 -7.86 4.62
C GLU A 6 -11.31 -8.39 5.30
N LEU A 7 -11.12 -9.72 5.34
CA LEU A 7 -9.90 -10.31 5.90
C LEU A 7 -8.80 -10.34 4.84
N ALA A 8 -7.95 -9.31 4.84
CA ALA A 8 -6.79 -9.25 3.95
C ALA A 8 -5.76 -10.32 4.32
N ILE A 9 -5.47 -11.23 3.39
CA ILE A 9 -4.40 -12.26 3.49
C ILE A 9 -3.11 -11.82 2.77
N GLY A 10 -3.15 -10.62 2.19
CA GLY A 10 -2.13 -10.07 1.35
C GLY A 10 -2.68 -8.93 0.50
N ALA A 11 -1.79 -8.29 -0.26
CA ALA A 11 -2.10 -7.24 -1.21
C ALA A 11 -1.16 -7.30 -2.41
N LEU A 12 -1.64 -6.77 -3.54
CA LEU A 12 -0.88 -6.64 -4.78
C LEU A 12 -0.61 -5.18 -5.07
N ALA A 13 0.55 -4.94 -5.67
CA ALA A 13 0.92 -3.69 -6.30
C ALA A 13 1.26 -3.97 -7.79
N PRO A 14 1.46 -2.92 -8.60
CA PRO A 14 1.81 -3.09 -10.01
C PRO A 14 3.06 -3.96 -10.23
N ASN A 15 3.23 -4.45 -11.46
CA ASN A 15 4.35 -5.30 -11.88
C ASN A 15 4.50 -6.61 -11.09
N GLY A 16 3.42 -7.12 -10.49
CA GLY A 16 3.40 -8.40 -9.78
C GLY A 16 4.02 -8.34 -8.37
N VAL A 17 4.36 -7.15 -7.89
CA VAL A 17 4.81 -6.95 -6.50
C VAL A 17 3.68 -7.31 -5.55
N ASN A 18 3.99 -8.07 -4.52
CA ASN A 18 3.00 -8.51 -3.55
C ASN A 18 3.52 -8.56 -2.12
N TYR A 19 2.58 -8.50 -1.20
CA TYR A 19 2.74 -8.90 0.18
C TYR A 19 1.72 -9.99 0.48
N ILE A 20 2.15 -11.11 1.03
CA ILE A 20 1.30 -12.21 1.44
C ILE A 20 1.62 -12.51 2.90
N ASP A 21 0.58 -12.56 3.74
CA ASP A 21 0.73 -13.05 5.12
C ASP A 21 0.69 -14.57 5.10
N HIS A 22 1.88 -15.18 4.94
CA HIS A 22 2.01 -16.63 4.90
C HIS A 22 1.56 -17.32 6.19
N GLN A 23 1.64 -16.65 7.34
CA GLN A 23 1.16 -17.23 8.60
C GLN A 23 -0.37 -17.31 8.58
N LEU A 24 -1.04 -16.23 8.16
CA LEU A 24 -2.50 -16.22 8.05
C LEU A 24 -3.01 -17.17 6.98
N VAL A 25 -2.34 -17.23 5.82
CA VAL A 25 -2.62 -18.21 4.75
C VAL A 25 -2.53 -19.64 5.27
N SER A 26 -1.48 -19.96 6.02
CA SER A 26 -1.29 -21.28 6.62
C SER A 26 -2.35 -21.59 7.68
N ARG A 27 -2.64 -20.66 8.61
CA ARG A 27 -3.65 -20.85 9.67
C ARG A 27 -5.05 -21.06 9.10
N LEU A 28 -5.37 -20.40 7.99
CA LEU A 28 -6.66 -20.52 7.31
C LEU A 28 -6.72 -21.69 6.32
N ASN A 29 -5.65 -22.49 6.18
CA ASN A 29 -5.52 -23.58 5.21
C ASN A 29 -5.93 -23.16 3.79
N ILE A 30 -5.48 -21.97 3.37
CA ILE A 30 -5.81 -21.45 2.05
C ILE A 30 -4.99 -22.21 1.00
N ASN A 31 -5.70 -22.82 0.05
CA ASN A 31 -5.10 -23.55 -1.06
C ASN A 31 -4.28 -22.62 -1.98
N GLU A 32 -3.11 -23.08 -2.43
CA GLU A 32 -2.25 -22.39 -3.40
C GLU A 32 -2.98 -22.07 -4.72
N ASP A 33 -3.84 -22.95 -5.22
CA ASP A 33 -4.64 -22.73 -6.43
C ASP A 33 -5.59 -21.54 -6.27
N TYR A 34 -6.18 -21.41 -5.08
CA TYR A 34 -7.00 -20.25 -4.75
C TYR A 34 -6.15 -18.98 -4.76
N LEU A 35 -4.98 -19.02 -4.12
CA LEU A 35 -4.08 -17.86 -4.06
C LEU A 35 -3.63 -17.45 -5.47
N TYR A 36 -3.25 -18.41 -6.31
CA TYR A 36 -2.85 -18.15 -7.70
C TYR A 36 -3.98 -17.54 -8.53
N SER A 37 -5.20 -18.09 -8.43
CA SER A 37 -6.36 -17.56 -9.16
C SER A 37 -6.74 -16.14 -8.71
N GLU A 38 -6.68 -15.85 -7.41
CA GLU A 38 -6.92 -14.52 -6.87
C GLU A 38 -5.85 -13.52 -7.27
N ILE A 39 -4.56 -13.92 -7.27
CA ILE A 39 -3.47 -13.06 -7.74
C ILE A 39 -3.68 -12.69 -9.21
N LYS A 40 -4.02 -13.66 -10.05
CA LYS A 40 -4.28 -13.43 -11.48
C LYS A 40 -5.46 -12.47 -11.69
N ARG A 41 -6.56 -12.68 -10.97
CA ARG A 41 -7.75 -11.81 -11.03
C ARG A 41 -7.42 -10.38 -10.59
N LYS A 42 -6.80 -10.22 -9.43
CA LYS A 42 -6.41 -8.90 -8.89
C LYS A 42 -5.39 -8.17 -9.75
N THR A 43 -4.48 -8.89 -10.40
CA THR A 43 -3.53 -8.31 -11.36
C THR A 43 -4.24 -7.69 -12.56
N ALA A 44 -5.31 -8.32 -13.06
CA ALA A 44 -6.12 -7.75 -14.14
C ALA A 44 -6.85 -6.48 -13.69
N GLU A 45 -7.45 -6.49 -12.50
CA GLU A 45 -8.12 -5.32 -11.90
C GLU A 45 -7.17 -4.12 -11.74
N ILE A 46 -5.94 -4.35 -11.27
CA ILE A 46 -4.92 -3.29 -11.15
C ILE A 46 -4.63 -2.66 -12.51
N LYS A 47 -4.45 -3.46 -13.57
CA LYS A 47 -4.18 -2.94 -14.93
C LYS A 47 -5.34 -2.09 -15.46
N GLU A 48 -6.58 -2.45 -15.13
CA GLU A 48 -7.76 -1.65 -15.49
C GLU A 48 -7.78 -0.33 -14.71
N GLN A 49 -7.47 -0.37 -13.41
CA GLN A 49 -7.37 0.81 -12.56
C GLN A 49 -6.27 1.77 -13.02
N GLU A 50 -5.08 1.27 -13.36
CA GLU A 50 -3.98 2.09 -13.88
C GLU A 50 -4.39 2.89 -15.13
N LYS A 51 -5.11 2.23 -16.06
CA LYS A 51 -5.66 2.88 -17.26
C LYS A 51 -6.72 3.92 -16.90
N LYS A 52 -7.64 3.57 -16.00
CA LYS A 52 -8.75 4.42 -15.58
C LYS A 52 -8.27 5.71 -14.91
N PHE A 53 -7.31 5.60 -13.99
CA PHE A 53 -6.78 6.74 -13.24
C PHE A 53 -5.68 7.50 -13.99
N GLY A 54 -5.12 6.93 -15.07
CA GLY A 54 -4.09 7.57 -15.88
C GLY A 54 -2.86 7.97 -15.05
N ILE A 55 -2.47 7.08 -14.13
CA ILE A 55 -1.41 7.31 -13.15
C ILE A 55 -0.10 7.56 -13.90
N PRO A 56 0.55 8.72 -13.70
CA PRO A 56 1.81 9.00 -14.37
C PRO A 56 2.87 7.99 -13.92
N LEU A 57 3.73 7.57 -14.85
CA LEU A 57 4.91 6.77 -14.51
C LEU A 57 5.73 7.51 -13.45
N PHE A 58 6.22 6.76 -12.48
CA PHE A 58 7.10 7.28 -11.42
C PHE A 58 8.38 7.83 -12.07
N ASN A 59 8.43 9.14 -12.30
CA ASN A 59 9.58 9.78 -12.95
C ASN A 59 10.66 10.02 -11.88
N GLN A 60 11.67 9.13 -11.90
CA GLN A 60 12.73 9.00 -10.90
C GLN A 60 13.70 10.20 -10.82
N ARG A 61 13.54 11.26 -11.62
CA ARG A 61 14.68 12.12 -11.93
C ARG A 61 15.28 12.91 -10.76
N VAL A 62 14.59 13.19 -9.66
CA VAL A 62 15.19 13.63 -8.39
C VAL A 62 14.18 13.42 -7.25
N ILE A 63 14.17 12.26 -6.59
CA ILE A 63 13.30 12.03 -5.42
C ILE A 63 14.18 11.66 -4.24
N ASN A 64 14.33 12.58 -3.29
CA ASN A 64 15.06 12.30 -2.03
C ASN A 64 14.12 11.83 -0.91
N ARG A 65 12.80 11.92 -1.14
CA ARG A 65 11.80 11.55 -0.15
C ARG A 65 10.48 11.17 -0.82
N ILE A 66 9.91 10.07 -0.36
CA ILE A 66 8.59 9.58 -0.72
C ILE A 66 7.73 9.66 0.53
N ILE A 67 6.58 10.31 0.44
CA ILE A 67 5.58 10.35 1.51
C ILE A 67 4.42 9.46 1.07
N LEU A 68 4.26 8.33 1.75
CA LEU A 68 3.15 7.42 1.55
C LEU A 68 2.06 7.78 2.57
N ILE A 69 0.83 8.02 2.10
CA ILE A 69 -0.28 8.48 2.93
C ILE A 69 -1.44 7.50 2.80
N ASP A 70 -2.07 7.16 3.93
CA ASP A 70 -3.31 6.37 3.99
C ASP A 70 -4.24 6.93 5.08
N ASP A 71 -5.56 6.74 4.95
CA ASP A 71 -6.56 7.26 5.90
C ASP A 71 -6.56 6.51 7.24
N GLY A 72 -6.22 5.22 7.22
CA GLY A 72 -5.92 4.44 8.40
C GLY A 72 -5.40 3.06 8.04
N ILE A 73 -4.59 2.49 8.92
CA ILE A 73 -3.84 1.27 8.61
C ILE A 73 -4.24 0.17 9.58
N ALA A 74 -5.17 -0.67 9.13
CA ALA A 74 -5.74 -1.77 9.91
C ALA A 74 -4.87 -3.04 9.89
N THR A 75 -4.62 -3.60 8.69
CA THR A 75 -3.84 -4.85 8.52
C THR A 75 -2.44 -4.63 7.98
N GLY A 76 -2.17 -3.43 7.42
CA GLY A 76 -0.88 -3.08 6.82
C GLY A 76 -0.60 -3.72 5.47
N ALA A 77 -1.41 -4.68 4.99
CA ALA A 77 -1.11 -5.43 3.77
C ALA A 77 -0.92 -4.52 2.54
N THR A 78 -1.85 -3.59 2.30
CA THR A 78 -1.80 -2.62 1.19
C THR A 78 -0.55 -1.74 1.28
N VAL A 79 -0.26 -1.20 2.47
CA VAL A 79 0.89 -0.32 2.71
C VAL A 79 2.21 -1.07 2.52
N LEU A 80 2.31 -2.32 2.98
CA LEU A 80 3.49 -3.16 2.78
C LEU A 80 3.72 -3.49 1.29
N ALA A 81 2.66 -3.80 0.54
CA ALA A 81 2.76 -3.99 -0.90
C ALA A 81 3.22 -2.70 -1.61
N ALA A 82 2.69 -1.54 -1.19
CA ALA A 82 3.10 -0.24 -1.71
C ALA A 82 4.58 0.08 -1.38
N ILE A 83 5.03 -0.15 -0.15
CA ILE A 83 6.43 0.04 0.25
C ILE A 83 7.36 -0.85 -0.57
N LYS A 84 7.02 -2.14 -0.73
CA LYS A 84 7.79 -3.06 -1.58
C LYS A 84 7.87 -2.57 -3.03
N TYR A 85 6.76 -2.08 -3.56
CA TYR A 85 6.72 -1.54 -4.92
C TYR A 85 7.61 -0.30 -5.04
N LEU A 86 7.53 0.64 -4.11
CA LEU A 86 8.37 1.83 -4.09
C LEU A 86 9.86 1.45 -4.01
N LYS A 87 10.24 0.54 -3.11
CA LYS A 87 11.62 0.02 -3.01
C LYS A 87 12.09 -0.62 -4.31
N SER A 88 11.22 -1.32 -5.04
CA SER A 88 11.56 -1.93 -6.34
C SER A 88 11.71 -0.91 -7.47
N GLN A 89 11.09 0.27 -7.34
CA GLN A 89 11.25 1.38 -8.29
C GLN A 89 12.48 2.24 -8.00
N ILE A 90 13.13 2.11 -6.84
CA ILE A 90 14.35 2.85 -6.52
C ILE A 90 15.52 2.15 -7.25
N PRO A 91 16.26 2.84 -8.14
CA PRO A 91 17.43 2.26 -8.78
C PRO A 91 18.38 1.72 -7.72
N SER A 92 18.72 0.44 -7.83
CA SER A 92 19.79 -0.13 -7.03
C SER A 92 21.07 0.58 -7.45
N ALA A 93 21.55 1.53 -6.64
CA ALA A 93 22.82 2.17 -6.89
C ALA A 93 23.96 1.15 -6.74
N LEU A 94 24.17 0.40 -7.81
CA LEU A 94 25.39 -0.20 -8.27
C LEU A 94 25.62 0.58 -9.57
N GLU A 95 26.17 1.78 -9.54
CA GLU A 95 27.60 2.06 -9.50
C GLU A 95 27.74 3.55 -9.11
N GLY A 96 28.45 3.88 -8.02
CA GLY A 96 28.88 5.27 -7.79
C GLY A 96 28.12 6.14 -6.76
N GLY A 97 27.41 5.56 -5.78
CA GLY A 97 27.28 6.24 -4.48
C GLY A 97 26.07 7.14 -4.23
N SER A 98 24.84 6.70 -4.50
CA SER A 98 23.62 7.40 -4.03
C SER A 98 22.47 6.49 -3.61
N LYS A 99 22.75 5.25 -3.19
CA LYS A 99 21.73 4.31 -2.65
C LYS A 99 21.04 4.83 -1.39
N GLU A 100 21.61 5.86 -0.74
CA GLU A 100 21.22 6.35 0.59
C GLU A 100 20.23 7.52 0.61
N LEU A 101 19.78 8.04 -0.55
CA LEU A 101 19.10 9.34 -0.56
C LEU A 101 17.57 9.32 -0.60
N ILE A 102 16.92 8.18 -0.86
CA ILE A 102 15.44 8.14 -0.98
C ILE A 102 14.81 7.62 0.31
N LYS A 103 14.31 8.53 1.14
CA LYS A 103 13.61 8.17 2.39
C LYS A 103 12.13 7.89 2.12
N ILE A 104 11.59 6.78 2.63
CA ILE A 104 10.17 6.48 2.63
C ILE A 104 9.60 6.86 4.00
N ILE A 105 8.64 7.78 4.02
CA ILE A 105 7.93 8.20 5.23
C ILE A 105 6.48 7.80 5.08
N LEU A 106 5.99 6.98 6.01
CA LEU A 106 4.58 6.63 6.10
C LEU A 106 3.85 7.65 6.98
N VAL A 107 2.72 8.16 6.51
CA VAL A 107 1.89 9.13 7.24
C VAL A 107 0.46 8.63 7.26
N THR A 108 -0.15 8.59 8.44
CA THR A 108 -1.56 8.21 8.57
C THR A 108 -2.17 8.85 9.81
N PRO A 109 -3.48 9.14 9.83
CA PRO A 109 -4.17 9.52 11.05
C PRO A 109 -4.11 8.41 12.11
N VAL A 110 -4.31 7.15 11.74
CA VAL A 110 -4.43 6.06 12.71
C VAL A 110 -3.83 4.73 12.21
N ILE A 111 -3.15 4.01 13.08
CA ILE A 111 -2.54 2.69 12.78
C ILE A 111 -2.70 1.73 13.95
N ALA A 112 -2.94 0.45 13.66
CA ALA A 112 -2.96 -0.60 14.68
C ALA A 112 -1.56 -0.83 15.27
N THR A 113 -1.46 -1.05 16.58
CA THR A 113 -0.16 -1.14 17.30
C THR A 113 0.72 -2.28 16.80
N ASP A 114 0.15 -3.44 16.51
CA ASP A 114 0.84 -4.59 15.93
C ASP A 114 1.35 -4.31 14.51
N VAL A 115 0.53 -3.63 13.70
CA VAL A 115 0.89 -3.22 12.34
C VAL A 115 1.96 -2.12 12.33
N HIS A 116 1.93 -1.17 13.26
CA HIS A 116 3.01 -0.20 13.43
C HIS A 116 4.36 -0.91 13.66
N LYS A 117 4.39 -1.89 14.57
CA LYS A 117 5.60 -2.69 14.85
C LYS A 117 6.06 -3.50 13.63
N LEU A 118 5.13 -3.98 12.82
CA LEU A 118 5.42 -4.70 11.57
C LEU A 118 6.03 -3.78 10.50
N ILE A 119 5.55 -2.54 10.38
CA ILE A 119 5.95 -1.62 9.30
C ILE A 119 7.17 -0.76 9.67
N GLN A 120 7.44 -0.52 10.96
CA GLN A 120 8.51 0.40 11.38
C GLN A 120 9.90 0.04 10.84
N SER A 121 10.18 -1.24 10.56
CA SER A 121 11.45 -1.70 9.98
C SER A 121 11.48 -1.59 8.45
N GLU A 122 10.34 -1.32 7.82
CA GLU A 122 10.19 -1.25 6.37
C GLU A 122 10.30 0.17 5.81
N VAL A 123 10.24 1.21 6.66
CA VAL A 123 10.28 2.62 6.28
C VAL A 123 11.27 3.41 7.15
N ASP A 124 11.66 4.59 6.70
CA ASP A 124 12.58 5.47 7.46
C ASP A 124 11.88 6.14 8.66
N SER A 125 10.57 6.39 8.55
CA SER A 125 9.78 7.00 9.61
C SER A 125 8.29 6.72 9.42
N ILE A 126 7.58 6.62 10.54
CA ILE A 126 6.12 6.62 10.59
C ILE A 126 5.67 7.87 11.33
N ILE A 127 4.72 8.61 10.75
CA ILE A 127 4.02 9.72 11.40
C ILE A 127 2.56 9.30 11.54
N ALA A 128 2.16 8.96 12.76
CA ALA A 128 0.79 8.62 13.10
C ALA A 128 0.24 9.62 14.13
N LEU A 129 -1.01 10.07 13.99
CA LEU A 129 -1.66 10.86 15.03
C LEU A 129 -2.08 9.96 16.21
N GLU A 130 -2.52 8.73 15.89
CA GLU A 130 -2.89 7.72 16.88
C GLU A 130 -2.31 6.35 16.51
N ILE A 131 -1.71 5.69 17.50
CA ILE A 131 -1.32 4.27 17.45
C ILE A 131 -2.22 3.54 18.44
N SER A 132 -3.20 2.80 17.92
CA SER A 132 -4.30 2.25 18.73
C SER A 132 -4.13 0.76 19.00
N ASN A 133 -4.43 0.32 20.23
CA ASN A 133 -4.56 -1.10 20.55
C ASN A 133 -5.98 -1.61 20.29
N ASP A 134 -6.97 -0.70 20.25
CA ASP A 134 -8.38 -1.00 20.06
C ASP A 134 -8.78 -0.69 18.60
N PHE A 135 -8.07 -1.29 17.65
CA PHE A 135 -8.28 -1.06 16.22
C PHE A 135 -9.23 -2.12 15.63
N VAL A 136 -10.48 -1.73 15.33
CA VAL A 136 -11.46 -2.63 14.68
C VAL A 136 -11.58 -2.31 13.19
N ALA A 137 -11.73 -1.04 12.85
CA ALA A 137 -11.85 -0.57 11.47
C ALA A 137 -11.39 0.89 11.39
N VAL A 138 -10.94 1.35 10.21
CA VAL A 138 -10.52 2.75 10.02
C VAL A 138 -11.65 3.73 10.34
N GLY A 139 -12.87 3.43 9.86
CA GLY A 139 -14.02 4.32 9.99
C GLY A 139 -14.44 4.64 11.44
N GLN A 140 -14.01 3.87 12.45
CA GLN A 140 -14.34 4.16 13.85
C GLN A 140 -13.69 5.46 14.37
N PHE A 141 -12.61 5.89 13.73
CA PHE A 141 -11.86 7.11 14.09
C PHE A 141 -12.38 8.36 13.37
N TYR A 142 -13.40 8.21 12.53
CA TYR A 142 -13.95 9.29 11.71
C TYR A 142 -15.44 9.50 12.04
N ARG A 143 -15.83 10.77 12.19
CA ARG A 143 -17.26 11.13 12.31
C ARG A 143 -18.02 10.84 11.02
N GLU A 144 -17.36 11.09 9.89
CA GLU A 144 -17.86 10.87 8.53
C GLU A 144 -16.77 10.11 7.77
N PHE A 145 -17.11 8.93 7.24
CA PHE A 145 -16.16 8.03 6.57
C PHE A 145 -16.73 7.58 5.22
N ASP A 146 -16.99 8.55 4.36
CA ASP A 146 -17.56 8.30 3.04
C ASP A 146 -16.49 7.81 2.06
N GLN A 147 -16.87 6.84 1.23
CA GLN A 147 -15.99 6.32 0.19
C GLN A 147 -15.75 7.38 -0.89
N ALA A 148 -14.49 7.68 -1.19
CA ALA A 148 -14.14 8.56 -2.31
C ALA A 148 -14.55 7.91 -3.65
N SER A 149 -15.32 8.64 -4.46
CA SER A 149 -15.71 8.17 -5.78
C SER A 149 -14.52 8.21 -6.75
N ASP A 150 -14.54 7.33 -7.76
CA ASP A 150 -13.53 7.33 -8.82
C ASP A 150 -13.42 8.69 -9.52
N GLU A 151 -14.55 9.36 -9.73
CA GLU A 151 -14.59 10.69 -10.34
C GLU A 151 -13.83 11.72 -9.50
N THR A 152 -14.00 11.68 -8.18
CA THR A 152 -13.27 12.55 -7.25
C THR A 152 -11.76 12.34 -7.40
N VAL A 153 -11.32 11.08 -7.40
CA VAL A 153 -9.90 10.72 -7.56
C VAL A 153 -9.35 11.22 -8.91
N ILE A 154 -10.07 10.94 -10.00
CA ILE A 154 -9.68 11.37 -11.35
C ILE A 154 -9.55 12.90 -11.43
N ASN A 155 -10.49 13.63 -10.84
CA ASN A 155 -10.47 15.09 -10.84
C ASN A 155 -9.28 15.65 -10.05
N ILE A 156 -8.92 15.04 -8.91
CA ILE A 156 -7.73 15.42 -8.12
C ILE A 156 -6.46 15.14 -8.92
N LEU A 157 -6.34 13.96 -9.54
CA LEU A 157 -5.16 13.60 -10.34
C LEU A 157 -4.97 14.53 -11.53
N LYS A 158 -6.05 14.89 -12.24
CA LYS A 158 -6.00 15.84 -13.37
C LYS A 158 -5.49 17.22 -12.94
N LYS A 159 -5.96 17.74 -11.79
CA LYS A 159 -5.52 19.05 -11.26
C LYS A 159 -4.03 19.08 -10.91
N ASN A 160 -3.45 17.93 -10.56
CA ASN A 160 -2.07 17.81 -10.07
C ASN A 160 -1.10 17.20 -11.11
N LYS A 161 -1.53 16.97 -12.36
CA LYS A 161 -0.59 16.67 -13.44
C LYS A 161 0.27 17.91 -13.65
N LYS A 162 1.54 17.83 -13.23
CA LYS A 162 2.56 18.82 -13.61
C LYS A 162 2.55 18.92 -15.14
N GLN A 163 2.37 20.15 -15.67
CA GLN A 163 2.64 20.47 -17.07
C GLN A 163 4.10 20.18 -17.39
#